data_AF-A0AAV7L757-F1
#
_entry.id   AF-A0AAV7L757-F1
#
_cell.length_a   1.000
_cell.length_b   1.000
_cell.length_c   1.000
_cell.angle_alpha   90.00
_cell.angle_beta   90.00
_cell.angle_gamma   90.00
#
_symmetry.space_group_name_H-M   'P 1'
#
loop_
_entity.id
_entity.type
_entity.pdbx_description
1 polymer ?
#
loop_
_entity_poly.entity_id
_entity_poly.type
_entity_poly.pdbx_seq_one_letter_code
_entity_poly.pdbx_strand_id
1 'polypeptide(L)'
;WSLFSPLLEVCDSEGGRVMNIHGCWSATRCYADQEFQVTSLAGHSVAVIWKRWPGYNEDCNMDHDFFGLDISAEMSQCDRALLLAAVFLL
;
A
#
# COMPACT_ATOMS: atom_id res chain seq x y z
N TRP A 1 11.99 4.17 13.95
CA TRP A 1 11.70 2.73 13.99
C TRP A 1 10.50 2.49 14.90
N SER A 2 9.32 2.26 14.32
CA SER A 2 8.20 1.64 15.04
C SER A 2 8.36 0.14 14.85
N LEU A 3 8.43 -0.63 15.93
CA LEU A 3 8.63 -2.09 15.87
C LEU A 3 7.40 -2.83 15.32
N PHE A 4 6.29 -2.13 15.07
CA PHE A 4 4.99 -2.76 14.77
C PHE A 4 4.25 -2.16 13.57
N SER A 5 4.76 -1.08 12.96
CA SER A 5 4.28 -0.58 11.66
C SER A 5 5.46 -0.47 10.72
N PRO A 6 5.60 -1.32 9.70
CA PRO A 6 6.63 -1.14 8.71
C PRO A 6 6.42 0.21 8.01
N LEU A 7 7.50 0.96 7.86
CA LEU A 7 7.53 2.21 7.11
C LEU A 7 8.34 1.93 5.84
N LEU A 8 7.71 2.04 4.69
CA LEU A 8 8.37 1.94 3.39
C LEU A 8 8.49 3.33 2.80
N GLU A 9 9.72 3.70 2.44
CA GLU A 9 9.98 4.95 1.75
C GLU A 9 9.84 4.73 0.25
N VAL A 10 9.08 5.59 -0.41
CA VAL A 10 8.92 5.56 -1.86
C VAL A 10 9.85 6.61 -2.44
N CYS A 11 10.81 6.16 -3.25
CA CYS A 11 11.83 7.02 -3.84
C CYS A 11 11.68 7.14 -5.36
N ASP A 12 12.09 8.29 -5.90
CA ASP A 12 12.26 8.49 -7.33
C ASP A 12 13.52 7.79 -7.87
N SER A 13 13.77 7.93 -9.18
CA SER A 13 14.93 7.33 -9.85
C SER A 13 16.28 7.84 -9.37
N GLU A 14 16.32 9.04 -8.78
CA GLU A 14 17.53 9.66 -8.24
C GLU A 14 17.74 9.28 -6.76
N GLY A 15 16.82 8.49 -6.17
CA GLY A 15 16.84 8.11 -4.77
C GLY A 15 16.24 9.17 -3.83
N GLY A 16 15.60 10.21 -4.38
CA GLY A 16 14.88 11.21 -3.61
C GLY A 16 13.57 10.64 -3.05
N ARG A 17 13.32 10.85 -1.76
CA ARG A 17 12.05 10.42 -1.13
C ARG A 17 10.90 11.28 -1.62
N VAL A 18 9.81 10.65 -2.02
CA VAL A 18 8.59 11.31 -2.53
C VAL A 18 7.42 11.10 -1.57
N MET A 19 7.26 9.87 -1.07
CA MET A 19 6.11 9.45 -0.26
C MET A 19 6.54 8.42 0.78
N ASN A 20 5.69 8.20 1.77
CA ASN A 20 5.87 7.16 2.77
C ASN A 20 4.63 6.27 2.81
N ILE A 21 4.83 4.95 2.86
CA ILE A 21 3.78 3.96 3.05
C ILE A 21 3.91 3.42 4.47
N HIS A 22 2.84 3.56 5.25
CA HIS A 22 2.74 3.06 6.61
C HIS A 22 1.92 1.78 6.61
N GLY A 23 2.53 0.67 7.04
CA GLY A 23 1.87 -0.61 7.13
C GLY A 23 0.99 -0.78 8.37
N CYS A 24 0.11 -1.78 8.28
CA CYS A 24 -0.86 -2.12 9.31
C CYS A 24 -0.16 -2.46 10.64
N TRP A 25 -0.74 -2.00 11.75
CA TRP A 25 -0.18 -2.17 13.09
C TRP A 25 -0.32 -3.60 13.64
N SER A 26 -1.11 -4.47 13.00
CA SER A 26 -1.33 -5.84 13.46
C SER A 26 -0.54 -6.86 12.63
N ALA A 27 0.55 -7.36 13.19
CA ALA A 27 1.33 -8.48 12.63
C ALA A 27 0.57 -9.83 12.63
N THR A 28 -0.69 -9.88 13.06
CA THR A 28 -1.43 -11.12 13.34
C THR A 28 -2.44 -11.54 12.27
N ARG A 29 -2.55 -10.86 11.12
CA ARG A 29 -3.56 -11.23 10.11
C ARG A 29 -3.02 -11.27 8.68
N CYS A 30 -2.37 -12.38 8.34
CA CYS A 30 -2.14 -12.75 6.93
C CYS A 30 -3.44 -13.09 6.18
N TYR A 31 -4.55 -13.30 6.90
CA TYR A 31 -5.86 -13.75 6.39
C TYR A 31 -6.99 -12.70 6.48
N ALA A 32 -6.67 -11.42 6.64
CA ALA A 32 -7.68 -10.36 6.68
C ALA A 32 -7.30 -9.20 5.77
N ASP A 33 -8.29 -8.39 5.45
CA ASP A 33 -8.12 -7.15 4.71
C ASP A 33 -7.07 -6.27 5.40
N GLN A 34 -6.14 -5.76 4.60
CA GLN A 34 -5.06 -4.87 5.04
C GLN A 34 -5.16 -3.55 4.31
N GLU A 35 -4.86 -2.48 5.05
CA GLU A 35 -4.75 -1.13 4.50
C GLU A 35 -3.37 -0.56 4.87
N PHE A 36 -2.77 0.11 3.90
CA PHE A 36 -1.49 0.78 4.00
C PHE A 36 -1.72 2.25 3.69
N GLN A 37 -1.43 3.11 4.67
CA GLN A 37 -1.64 4.55 4.53
C GLN A 37 -0.47 5.17 3.78
N VAL A 38 -0.75 5.88 2.70
CA VAL A 38 0.27 6.61 1.95
C VAL A 38 0.23 8.08 2.35
N THR A 39 1.36 8.60 2.81
CA THR A 39 1.50 10.00 3.22
C THR A 39 2.54 10.71 2.37
N SER A 40 2.31 11.99 2.11
CA SER A 40 3.35 12.92 1.65
C SER A 40 4.48 13.07 2.69
N LEU A 41 5.60 13.65 2.30
CA LEU A 41 6.70 13.98 3.22
C LEU A 41 6.27 14.91 4.37
N ALA A 42 5.25 15.75 4.14
CA ALA A 42 4.67 16.61 5.14
C ALA A 42 3.70 15.88 6.10
N GLY A 43 3.46 14.58 5.89
CA GLY A 43 2.59 13.75 6.74
C GLY A 43 1.11 13.76 6.36
N HIS A 44 0.70 14.49 5.32
CA HIS A 44 -0.69 14.46 4.83
C HIS A 44 -0.97 13.14 4.10
N SER A 45 -2.11 12.51 4.38
CA SER A 45 -2.57 11.33 3.63
C SER A 45 -2.88 11.71 2.18
N VAL A 46 -2.35 10.94 1.24
CA VAL A 46 -2.50 11.16 -0.21
C VAL A 46 -3.17 9.99 -0.92
N ALA A 47 -3.03 8.78 -0.38
CA ALA A 47 -3.66 7.58 -0.92
C ALA A 47 -3.74 6.47 0.14
N VAL A 48 -4.52 5.44 -0.14
CA VAL A 48 -4.58 4.19 0.62
C VAL A 48 -4.37 3.02 -0.33
N ILE A 49 -3.41 2.16 -0.02
CA ILE A 49 -3.26 0.86 -0.69
C ILE A 49 -4.02 -0.17 0.15
N TRP A 50 -4.79 -1.05 -0.49
CA TRP A 50 -5.50 -2.12 0.21
C TRP A 50 -5.22 -3.47 -0.42
N LYS A 51 -5.19 -4.49 0.43
CA LYS A 51 -5.12 -5.92 0.08
C LYS A 51 -6.34 -6.60 0.69
N ARG A 52 -7.12 -7.32 -0.10
CA ARG A 52 -8.34 -7.99 0.34
C ARG A 52 -8.38 -9.42 -0.16
N TRP A 53 -8.69 -10.34 0.73
CA TRP A 53 -8.90 -11.75 0.39
C TRP A 53 -10.38 -12.07 0.59
N PRO A 54 -11.12 -12.42 -0.48
CA PRO A 54 -12.56 -12.68 -0.37
C PRO A 54 -12.88 -13.98 0.39
N GLY A 55 -11.85 -14.74 0.79
CA GLY A 55 -11.99 -16.04 1.43
C GLY A 55 -11.87 -17.18 0.44
N TYR A 56 -11.81 -18.39 1.00
CA TYR A 56 -11.80 -19.62 0.25
C TYR A 56 -13.13 -19.82 -0.50
N ASN A 57 -13.06 -20.20 -1.77
CA ASN A 57 -14.20 -20.51 -2.61
C ASN A 57 -13.99 -21.90 -3.24
N GLU A 58 -14.93 -22.83 -3.07
CA GLU A 58 -14.80 -24.21 -3.59
C GLU A 58 -15.12 -24.33 -5.08
N ASP A 59 -15.96 -23.44 -5.61
CA ASP A 59 -16.37 -23.44 -7.02
C ASP A 59 -15.34 -22.77 -7.93
N CYS A 60 -14.46 -21.93 -7.36
CA CYS A 60 -13.42 -21.19 -8.04
C CYS A 60 -12.10 -21.43 -7.31
N ASN A 61 -11.07 -21.97 -7.97
CA ASN A 61 -9.72 -22.10 -7.41
C ASN A 61 -9.04 -20.72 -7.27
N MET A 62 -9.58 -19.85 -6.42
CA MET A 62 -9.19 -18.46 -6.25
C MET A 62 -8.76 -18.23 -4.81
N ASP A 63 -7.56 -18.73 -4.50
CA ASP A 63 -6.80 -18.32 -3.32
C ASP A 63 -5.85 -17.17 -3.67
N HIS A 64 -6.37 -16.11 -4.29
CA HIS A 64 -5.58 -14.93 -4.65
C HIS A 64 -6.12 -13.69 -3.95
N ASP A 65 -5.19 -12.85 -3.54
CA ASP A 65 -5.49 -11.53 -2.98
C ASP A 65 -5.80 -10.53 -4.09
N PHE A 66 -6.71 -9.62 -3.79
CA PHE A 66 -6.96 -8.42 -4.58
C PHE A 66 -6.21 -7.26 -3.98
N PHE A 67 -5.53 -6.51 -4.83
CA PHE A 67 -4.85 -5.28 -4.44
C PHE A 67 -5.51 -4.09 -5.14
N GLY A 68 -5.58 -2.97 -4.44
CA GLY A 68 -6.07 -1.73 -5.02
C GLY A 68 -5.48 -0.50 -4.36
N LEU A 69 -5.74 0.64 -5.00
CA LEU A 69 -5.18 1.93 -4.65
C LEU A 69 -6.26 3.00 -4.78
N ASP A 70 -6.60 3.61 -3.65
CA ASP A 70 -7.53 4.74 -3.59
C ASP A 70 -6.73 6.03 -3.43
N ILE A 71 -6.77 6.90 -4.44
CA ILE A 71 -6.03 8.17 -4.46
C ILE A 71 -6.95 9.30 -4.02
N SER A 72 -6.55 10.01 -2.97
CA SER A 72 -7.35 11.10 -2.36
C SER A 72 -6.83 12.50 -2.71
N ALA A 73 -5.61 12.61 -3.23
CA ALA A 73 -4.96 13.88 -3.58
C ALA A 73 -4.69 13.98 -5.08
N GLU A 74 -4.63 15.21 -5.60
CA GLU A 74 -4.08 15.46 -6.93
C GLU A 74 -2.58 15.16 -6.93
N MET A 75 -2.14 14.29 -7.84
CA MET A 75 -0.75 13.84 -7.94
C MET A 75 -0.30 13.74 -9.41
N SER A 76 1.01 13.86 -9.63
CA SER A 76 1.59 13.73 -10.95
C SER A 76 1.38 12.32 -11.52
N GLN A 77 1.43 12.18 -12.85
CA GLN A 77 1.33 10.87 -13.50
C GLN A 77 2.47 9.93 -13.07
N CYS A 78 3.66 10.49 -12.84
CA CYS A 78 4.82 9.76 -12.36
C CYS A 78 4.60 9.21 -10.94
N ASP A 79 4.09 10.03 -10.02
CA ASP A 79 3.85 9.59 -8.63
C ASP A 79 2.76 8.52 -8.58
N ARG A 80 1.73 8.64 -9.43
CA ARG A 80 0.67 7.61 -9.55
C ARG A 80 1.22 6.29 -10.07
N ALA A 81 2.08 6.33 -11.08
CA ALA A 81 2.75 5.14 -11.60
C ALA A 81 3.68 4.51 -10.54
N LEU A 82 4.38 5.34 -9.77
CA LEU A 82 5.25 4.90 -8.69
C LEU A 82 4.46 4.23 -7.56
N LEU A 83 3.31 4.78 -7.18
CA LEU A 83 2.40 4.13 -6.22
C LEU A 83 1.84 2.83 -6.76
N LEU A 84 1.45 2.79 -8.03
CA LEU A 84 0.99 1.54 -8.65
C LEU A 84 2.08 0.47 -8.64
N ALA A 85 3.33 0.84 -8.91
CA ALA A 85 4.47 -0.08 -8.79
C ALA A 85 4.67 -0.56 -7.35
N ALA A 86 4.54 0.34 -6.36
CA ALA A 86 4.62 -0.04 -4.94
C ALA A 86 3.52 -1.03 -4.54
N VAL A 87 2.30 -0.91 -5.08
CA VAL A 87 1.21 -1.87 -4.83
C VAL A 87 1.59 -3.30 -5.27
N PHE A 88 2.32 -3.46 -6.39
CA PHE A 88 2.77 -4.77 -6.86
C PHE A 88 3.94 -5.36 -6.04
N LEU A 89 4.62 -4.55 -5.24
CA LEU A 89 5.74 -4.96 -4.40
C LEU A 89 5.34 -5.26 -2.94
N LEU A 90 4.10 -4.94 -2.56
CA LEU A 90 3.51 -5.27 -1.27
C LEU A 90 2.95 -6.70 -1.26
#